data_AF-A0A7M3N0E9-F1
#
_entry.id   AF-A0A7M3N0E9-F1
#
_cell.length_a   1.000
_cell.length_b   1.000
_cell.length_c   1.000
_cell.angle_alpha   90.00
_cell.angle_beta   90.00
_cell.angle_gamma   90.00
#
_symmetry.space_group_name_H-M   'P 1'
#
loop_
_entity.id
_entity.type
_entity.pdbx_description
1 polymer ?
#
loop_
_entity_poly.entity_id
_entity_poly.type
_entity_poly.pdbx_seq_one_letter_code
_entity_poly.pdbx_strand_id
1 'polypeptide(L)'
;MEENKPDMQKVDMFLMTNGKYFESYRLNHIRGRLQEMDENQFFRVQSQSYKDPMMILVVSLLVGSLGIDRFLIGEVGLGIAKLLTCGGFGIWYIVDWFLIMGATRDKNLERFEIASAGY
;
A
#
# COMPACT_ATOMS: atom_id res chain seq x y z
N MET A 1 27.32 11.03 -19.25
CA MET A 1 26.55 9.80 -19.06
C MET A 1 25.11 10.23 -19.09
N GLU A 2 24.40 9.91 -20.17
CA GLU A 2 23.01 10.33 -20.35
C GLU A 2 22.18 9.70 -19.24
N GLU A 3 21.62 10.53 -18.38
CA GLU A 3 20.76 10.08 -17.28
C GLU A 3 19.48 9.56 -17.93
N ASN A 4 19.43 8.24 -18.17
CA ASN A 4 18.32 7.58 -18.84
C ASN A 4 17.10 7.55 -17.90
N LYS A 5 16.34 8.64 -17.91
CA LYS A 5 15.11 8.85 -17.14
C LYS A 5 13.90 8.29 -17.88
N PRO A 6 12.88 7.80 -17.17
CA PRO A 6 11.64 7.38 -17.81
C PRO A 6 10.93 8.57 -18.45
N ASP A 7 10.49 8.39 -19.70
CA ASP A 7 9.68 9.39 -20.39
C ASP A 7 8.39 9.68 -19.64
N MET A 8 7.87 10.91 -19.80
CA MET A 8 6.62 11.35 -19.15
C MET A 8 5.44 10.41 -19.46
N GLN A 9 5.40 9.81 -20.66
CA GLN A 9 4.40 8.80 -21.03
C GLN A 9 4.47 7.54 -20.16
N LYS A 10 5.68 7.06 -19.82
CA LYS A 10 5.88 5.90 -18.94
C LYS A 10 5.41 6.21 -17.52
N VAL A 11 5.71 7.42 -17.03
CA VAL A 11 5.27 7.91 -15.72
C VAL A 11 3.74 7.97 -15.64
N ASP A 12 3.09 8.58 -16.63
CA ASP A 12 1.63 8.68 -16.64
C ASP A 12 0.95 7.31 -16.81
N MET A 13 1.52 6.42 -17.64
CA MET A 13 1.04 5.03 -17.76
C MET A 13 1.10 4.28 -16.43
N PHE A 14 2.19 4.45 -15.66
CA PHE A 14 2.32 3.85 -14.34
C PHE A 14 1.23 4.37 -13.39
N LEU A 15 0.99 5.69 -13.36
CA LEU A 15 -0.02 6.30 -12.51
C LEU A 15 -1.44 5.87 -12.90
N MET A 16 -1.73 5.72 -14.20
CA MET A 16 -3.01 5.20 -14.68
C MET A 16 -3.24 3.75 -14.26
N THR A 17 -2.19 2.93 -14.32
CA THR A 17 -2.29 1.49 -14.02
C THR A 17 -2.33 1.21 -12.51
N ASN A 18 -1.51 1.92 -11.73
CA ASN A 18 -1.27 1.64 -10.32
C ASN A 18 -1.87 2.67 -9.37
N GLY A 19 -2.40 3.80 -9.87
CA GLY A 19 -2.88 4.90 -9.03
C GLY A 19 -3.93 4.49 -7.99
N LYS A 20 -4.77 3.48 -8.30
CA LYS A 20 -5.77 2.95 -7.35
C LYS A 20 -5.18 2.29 -6.10
N TYR A 21 -3.92 1.84 -6.15
CA TYR A 21 -3.23 1.17 -5.05
C TYR A 21 -2.60 2.14 -4.04
N PHE A 22 -2.56 3.43 -4.35
CA PHE A 22 -1.95 4.47 -3.53
C PHE A 22 -2.98 5.50 -3.08
N GLU A 23 -2.66 6.26 -2.04
CA GLU A 23 -3.50 7.37 -1.60
C GLU A 23 -3.49 8.53 -2.60
N SER A 24 -4.65 9.16 -2.83
CA SER A 24 -4.79 10.24 -3.81
C SER A 24 -3.86 11.43 -3.53
N TYR A 25 -3.64 11.76 -2.26
CA TYR A 25 -2.75 12.85 -1.85
C TYR A 25 -1.25 12.52 -2.06
N ARG A 26 -0.90 11.24 -2.19
CA ARG A 26 0.49 10.79 -2.41
C ARG A 26 0.85 10.68 -3.89
N LEU A 27 -0.12 10.73 -4.81
CA LEU A 27 0.12 10.60 -6.25
C LEU A 27 1.08 11.66 -6.79
N ASN A 28 0.99 12.90 -6.29
CA ASN A 28 1.91 13.97 -6.67
C ASN A 28 3.34 13.68 -6.22
N HIS A 29 3.52 13.11 -5.02
CA HIS A 29 4.82 12.69 -4.52
C HIS A 29 5.40 11.53 -5.34
N ILE A 30 4.58 10.51 -5.62
CA ILE A 30 4.96 9.36 -6.46
C ILE A 30 5.36 9.82 -7.87
N ARG A 31 4.61 10.75 -8.46
CA ARG A 31 4.95 11.36 -9.75
C ARG A 31 6.32 12.03 -9.71
N GLY A 32 6.59 12.85 -8.70
CA GLY A 32 7.90 13.51 -8.55
C GLY A 32 9.03 12.49 -8.46
N ARG A 33 8.87 11.45 -7.63
CA ARG A 33 9.84 10.35 -7.51
C ARG A 33 10.06 9.61 -8.82
N LEU A 34 9.01 9.34 -9.59
CA LEU A 34 9.06 8.68 -10.91
C LEU A 34 9.79 9.53 -11.97
N GLN A 35 9.73 10.85 -11.88
CA GLN A 35 10.43 11.75 -12.82
C GLN A 35 11.92 11.89 -12.50
N GLU A 36 12.29 11.70 -11.23
CA GLU A 36 13.67 11.84 -10.76
C GLU A 36 14.48 10.53 -10.80
N MET A 37 13.81 9.37 -10.92
CA MET A 37 14.47 8.06 -10.93
C MET A 37 15.04 7.70 -12.32
N ASP A 38 16.04 6.82 -12.35
CA ASP A 38 16.55 6.24 -13.61
C ASP A 38 15.72 5.04 -14.09
N GLU A 39 15.93 4.59 -15.33
CA GLU A 39 15.21 3.46 -15.93
C GLU A 39 15.32 2.15 -15.13
N ASN A 40 16.42 1.88 -14.44
CA ASN A 40 16.55 0.65 -13.65
C ASN A 40 15.65 0.70 -12.43
N GLN A 41 15.61 1.83 -11.72
CA GLN A 41 14.69 2.02 -10.59
C GLN A 41 13.23 1.98 -11.06
N PHE A 42 12.93 2.58 -12.22
CA PHE A 42 11.60 2.52 -12.81
C PHE A 42 11.16 1.08 -13.09
N PHE A 43 12.05 0.25 -13.66
CA PHE A 43 11.77 -1.17 -13.90
C PHE A 43 11.52 -1.95 -12.60
N ARG A 44 12.29 -1.67 -11.54
CA ARG A 44 12.09 -2.28 -10.21
C ARG A 44 10.75 -1.89 -9.59
N VAL A 45 10.35 -0.62 -9.73
CA VAL A 45 9.08 -0.07 -9.24
C VAL A 45 7.90 -0.65 -10.02
N GLN A 46 8.02 -0.79 -11.35
CA GLN A 46 6.99 -1.35 -12.21
C GLN A 46 6.77 -2.84 -11.97
N SER A 47 7.82 -3.59 -11.62
CA SER A 47 7.73 -5.02 -11.30
C SER A 47 7.17 -5.32 -9.91
N GLN A 48 6.94 -4.31 -9.06
CA GLN A 48 6.31 -4.52 -7.75
C GLN A 48 4.84 -4.94 -7.88
N SER A 49 4.46 -5.98 -7.15
CA SER A 49 3.07 -6.40 -7.03
C SER A 49 2.37 -5.62 -5.92
N TYR A 50 1.79 -4.47 -6.28
CA TYR A 50 0.94 -3.69 -5.38
C TYR A 50 -0.36 -4.42 -5.10
N LYS A 51 -0.85 -4.32 -3.86
CA LYS A 51 -2.06 -5.02 -3.41
C LYS A 51 -3.27 -4.13 -3.54
N ASP A 52 -4.38 -4.70 -4.01
CA ASP A 52 -5.65 -3.98 -4.09
C ASP A 52 -6.27 -3.83 -2.68
N PRO A 53 -6.45 -2.59 -2.17
CA PRO A 53 -7.05 -2.37 -0.85
C PRO A 53 -8.46 -2.96 -0.71
N MET A 54 -9.23 -3.00 -1.80
CA MET A 54 -10.57 -3.59 -1.79
C MET A 54 -10.50 -5.11 -1.63
N MET A 55 -9.54 -5.76 -2.29
CA MET A 55 -9.34 -7.21 -2.15
C MET A 55 -8.90 -7.57 -0.72
N ILE A 56 -8.00 -6.78 -0.13
CA ILE A 56 -7.58 -6.99 1.27
C ILE A 56 -8.75 -6.77 2.23
N LEU A 57 -9.59 -5.76 1.99
CA LEU A 57 -10.80 -5.54 2.79
C LEU A 57 -11.75 -6.74 2.73
N VAL A 58 -12.01 -7.28 1.54
CA VAL A 58 -12.88 -8.47 1.38
C VAL A 58 -12.30 -9.69 2.09
N VAL A 59 -10.99 -9.92 1.99
CA VAL A 59 -10.32 -11.01 2.70
C VAL A 59 -10.44 -10.83 4.21
N SER A 60 -10.20 -9.62 4.71
CA SER A 60 -10.34 -9.30 6.14
C SER A 60 -11.79 -9.43 6.63
N LEU A 61 -12.79 -9.14 5.78
CA LEU A 61 -14.20 -9.34 6.12
C LEU A 61 -14.54 -10.84 6.27
N LEU A 62 -13.98 -11.70 5.42
CA LEU A 62 -14.24 -13.14 5.42
C LEU A 62 -13.45 -13.92 6.49
N VAL A 63 -12.26 -13.44 6.86
CA VAL A 63 -11.31 -14.16 7.74
C VAL A 63 -11.07 -13.44 9.09
N GLY A 64 -11.52 -12.19 9.26
CA GLY A 64 -11.16 -11.32 10.38
C GLY A 64 -11.86 -11.53 11.71
N SER A 65 -12.67 -12.59 11.85
CA SER A 65 -13.29 -12.97 13.13
C SER A 65 -12.31 -13.28 14.25
N LEU A 66 -11.05 -13.59 13.90
CA LEU A 66 -10.00 -13.92 14.86
C LEU A 66 -8.95 -12.82 15.03
N GLY A 67 -9.08 -11.66 14.34
CA GLY A 67 -8.11 -10.56 14.45
C GLY A 67 -6.72 -10.85 13.83
N ILE A 68 -6.60 -11.93 13.06
CA ILE A 68 -5.33 -12.42 12.46
C ILE A 68 -4.83 -11.48 11.35
N ASP A 69 -5.72 -10.75 10.67
CA ASP A 69 -5.35 -9.86 9.55
C ASP A 69 -4.48 -8.66 9.99
N ARG A 70 -4.63 -8.19 11.24
CA ARG A 70 -3.83 -7.08 11.81
C ARG A 70 -2.39 -7.50 12.08
N PHE A 71 -2.17 -8.75 12.50
CA PHE A 71 -0.83 -9.32 12.64
C PHE A 71 -0.14 -9.44 11.28
N LEU A 72 -0.89 -9.69 10.20
CA LEU A 72 -0.37 -9.78 8.83
C LEU A 72 0.08 -8.43 8.24
N ILE A 73 -0.53 -7.33 8.67
CA ILE A 73 -0.21 -5.97 8.18
C ILE A 73 0.82 -5.24 9.06
N GLY A 74 1.09 -5.74 10.27
CA GLY A 74 2.12 -5.21 11.19
C GLY A 74 1.57 -4.32 12.31
N GLU A 75 0.25 -4.23 12.43
CA GLU A 75 -0.46 -3.39 13.40
C GLU A 75 -0.69 -4.14 14.73
N VAL A 76 0.40 -4.51 15.40
CA VAL A 76 0.37 -5.32 16.64
C VAL A 76 -0.37 -4.60 17.79
N GLY A 77 -0.29 -3.28 17.87
CA GLY A 77 -0.94 -2.48 18.91
C GLY A 77 -2.47 -2.57 18.91
N LEU A 78 -3.09 -2.52 17.73
CA LEU A 78 -4.55 -2.72 17.61
C LEU A 78 -4.95 -4.18 17.84
N GLY A 79 -4.08 -5.14 17.49
CA GLY A 79 -4.28 -6.56 17.82
C GLY A 79 -4.34 -6.81 19.32
N ILE A 80 -3.45 -6.19 20.11
CA ILE A 80 -3.44 -6.28 21.58
C ILE A 80 -4.69 -5.63 22.20
N ALA A 81 -5.16 -4.50 21.66
CA ALA A 81 -6.40 -3.86 22.11
C ALA A 81 -7.66 -4.70 21.82
N LYS A 82 -7.71 -5.44 20.69
CA LYS A 82 -8.75 -6.44 20.39
C LYS A 82 -8.81 -7.55 21.44
N LEU A 83 -7.65 -8.03 21.89
CA LEU A 83 -7.55 -9.10 22.90
C LEU A 83 -7.96 -8.60 24.30
N LEU A 84 -7.55 -7.39 24.68
CA LEU A 84 -7.91 -6.78 25.98
C LEU A 84 -9.41 -6.46 26.11
N THR A 85 -10.11 -6.28 25.01
CA THR A 85 -11.56 -5.98 24.99
C THR A 85 -12.43 -7.23 24.81
N CYS A 86 -11.87 -8.44 24.96
CA CYS A 86 -12.55 -9.72 24.70
C CYS A 86 -13.23 -9.79 23.32
N GLY A 87 -12.54 -9.34 22.27
CA GLY A 87 -13.08 -9.40 20.90
C GLY A 87 -14.25 -8.43 20.65
N GLY A 88 -14.35 -7.37 21.46
CA GLY A 88 -15.33 -6.27 21.44
C GLY A 88 -16.46 -6.37 20.40
N PHE A 89 -17.44 -7.24 20.66
CA PHE A 89 -18.85 -7.18 20.25
C PHE A 89 -19.16 -6.53 18.87
N GLY A 90 -18.37 -6.80 17.83
CA GLY A 90 -18.58 -6.26 16.47
C GLY A 90 -18.09 -4.82 16.22
N ILE A 91 -17.78 -4.02 17.24
CA ILE A 91 -17.26 -2.64 17.07
C ILE A 91 -15.91 -2.65 16.35
N TRP A 92 -15.08 -3.63 16.66
CA TRP A 92 -13.78 -3.79 16.03
C TRP A 92 -13.82 -4.09 14.54
N TYR A 93 -14.90 -4.71 14.04
CA TYR A 93 -15.08 -4.92 12.60
C TYR A 93 -15.26 -3.60 11.86
N ILE A 94 -16.05 -2.69 12.43
CA ILE A 94 -16.31 -1.36 11.85
C ILE A 94 -14.99 -0.57 11.77
N VAL A 95 -14.23 -0.56 12.87
CA VAL A 95 -12.93 0.11 12.92
C VAL A 95 -11.93 -0.51 11.92
N ASP A 96 -11.97 -1.83 11.72
CA ASP A 96 -11.14 -2.51 10.73
C ASP A 96 -11.43 -2.06 9.31
N TRP A 97 -12.71 -1.95 8.94
CA TRP A 97 -13.12 -1.57 7.59
C TRP A 97 -12.55 -0.21 7.17
N PHE A 98 -12.50 0.74 8.10
CA PHE A 98 -11.96 2.07 7.81
C PHE A 98 -10.42 2.09 7.76
N LEU A 99 -9.75 1.26 8.57
CA LEU A 99 -8.28 1.31 8.70
C LEU A 99 -7.54 0.41 7.70
N ILE A 100 -8.12 -0.74 7.31
CA ILE A 100 -7.44 -1.75 6.49
C ILE A 100 -7.05 -1.21 5.10
N MET A 101 -7.90 -0.35 4.52
CA MET A 101 -7.66 0.23 3.20
C MET A 101 -6.48 1.19 3.22
N GLY A 102 -6.43 2.09 4.22
CA GLY A 102 -5.33 3.03 4.40
C GLY A 102 -4.02 2.30 4.67
N ALA A 103 -4.03 1.33 5.59
CA ALA A 103 -2.86 0.52 5.90
C ALA A 103 -2.33 -0.25 4.68
N THR A 104 -3.22 -0.76 3.82
CA THR A 104 -2.82 -1.41 2.55
C THR A 104 -2.15 -0.42 1.60
N ARG A 105 -2.69 0.79 1.46
CA ARG A 105 -2.13 1.84 0.60
C ARG A 105 -0.78 2.34 1.14
N ASP A 106 -0.62 2.46 2.44
CA ASP A 106 0.66 2.83 3.07
C ASP A 106 1.72 1.74 2.88
N LYS A 107 1.37 0.45 3.03
CA LYS A 107 2.25 -0.69 2.70
C LYS A 107 2.66 -0.70 1.23
N ASN A 108 1.75 -0.35 0.31
CA ASN A 108 2.07 -0.23 -1.11
C ASN A 108 3.06 0.90 -1.36
N LEU A 109 2.90 2.04 -0.67
CA LEU A 109 3.84 3.16 -0.76
C LEU A 109 5.23 2.78 -0.23
N GLU A 110 5.30 2.10 0.91
CA GLU A 110 6.58 1.61 1.47
C GLU A 110 7.33 0.74 0.45
N ARG A 111 6.62 -0.18 -0.22
CA ARG A 111 7.19 -1.01 -1.30
C ARG A 111 7.69 -0.18 -2.48
N PHE A 112 6.93 0.84 -2.86
CA PHE A 112 7.33 1.78 -3.90
C PHE A 112 8.61 2.53 -3.51
N GLU A 113 8.67 3.05 -2.28
CA GLU A 113 9.81 3.82 -1.78
C GLU A 113 11.08 2.96 -1.75
N ILE A 114 11.00 1.73 -1.21
CA ILE A 114 12.11 0.77 -1.20
C ILE A 114 12.57 0.46 -2.62
N ALA A 115 11.65 0.17 -3.54
CA ALA A 115 11.99 -0.10 -4.94
C ALA A 115 12.58 1.12 -5.65
N SER A 116 12.18 2.33 -5.26
CA SER A 116 12.68 3.59 -5.82
C SER A 116 14.04 4.03 -5.25
N ALA A 117 14.43 3.52 -4.07
CA ALA A 117 15.60 3.96 -3.32
C ALA A 117 16.89 3.20 -3.69
N GLY A 118 16.83 2.21 -4.58
CA GLY A 118 18.05 1.53 -5.06
C GLY A 118 18.66 0.48 -4.12
N TYR A 119 18.05 0.20 -2.95
CA TYR A 119 18.54 -0.80 -1.99
C TYR A 119 18.13 -2.23 -2.34
#